data_AF-A0A0L6UA36-F1
#
_entry.id   AF-A0A0L6UA36-F1
#
_cell.length_a   1.000
_cell.length_b   1.000
_cell.length_c   1.000
_cell.angle_alpha   90.00
_cell.angle_beta   90.00
_cell.angle_gamma   90.00
#
_symmetry.space_group_name_H-M   'P 1'
#
loop_
_entity.id
_entity.type
_entity.pdbx_description
1 polymer ?
#
loop_
_entity_poly.entity_id
_entity_poly.type
_entity_poly.pdbx_seq_one_letter_code
_entity_poly.pdbx_strand_id
1 'polypeptide(L)'
;MDIVDEALDLFKSNCLFRNFEIKGLADRVLIYLILFISDCLNRIGLLKPHQNNKNEASKHLLTYSLDNFYLPGEPGFPMNGIYAPPKDKIDADLLKQYLTQIRQECAIRLIEKVYNTPDGKPSKWWMCFQKRKFMGKSLS
;
A
#
# COMPACT_ATOMS: atom_id res chain seq x y z
N MET A 1 8.91 -7.04 14.32
CA MET A 1 7.97 -7.53 13.32
C MET A 1 6.59 -7.06 13.73
N ASP A 2 6.10 -6.05 13.03
CA ASP A 2 4.73 -5.53 13.17
C ASP A 2 3.89 -5.86 11.93
N ILE A 3 2.65 -5.34 11.88
CA ILE A 3 1.71 -5.60 10.77
C ILE A 3 2.22 -5.06 9.41
N VAL A 4 3.06 -4.03 9.41
CA VAL A 4 3.65 -3.46 8.19
C VAL A 4 4.76 -4.37 7.68
N ASP A 5 5.61 -4.86 8.58
CA ASP A 5 6.64 -5.85 8.23
C ASP A 5 5.98 -7.12 7.65
N GLU A 6 4.93 -7.60 8.31
CA GLU A 6 4.17 -8.76 7.88
C GLU A 6 3.54 -8.53 6.49
N ALA A 7 2.90 -7.39 6.24
CA ALA A 7 2.33 -7.07 4.94
C ALA A 7 3.40 -7.02 3.83
N LEU A 8 4.58 -6.46 4.11
CA LEU A 8 5.69 -6.41 3.14
C LEU A 8 6.25 -7.80 2.83
N ASP A 9 6.35 -8.69 3.81
CA ASP A 9 6.85 -10.05 3.62
C ASP A 9 5.82 -10.93 2.89
N LEU A 10 4.54 -10.75 3.22
CA LEU A 10 3.41 -11.45 2.60
C LEU A 10 3.07 -10.93 1.19
N PHE A 11 3.46 -9.72 0.83
CA PHE A 11 3.07 -9.06 -0.42
C PHE A 11 3.37 -9.90 -1.67
N LYS A 12 4.61 -10.41 -1.80
CA LYS A 12 5.05 -11.12 -3.01
C LYS A 12 4.23 -12.39 -3.28
N SER A 13 3.86 -13.09 -2.21
CA SER A 13 3.00 -14.27 -2.28
C SER A 13 1.55 -13.87 -2.55
N ASN A 14 1.04 -12.85 -1.85
CA ASN A 14 -0.38 -12.53 -1.86
C ASN A 14 -0.85 -11.71 -3.07
N CYS A 15 -0.01 -10.86 -3.65
CA CYS A 15 -0.41 -9.93 -4.72
C CYS A 15 -0.95 -10.61 -6.00
N LEU A 16 -0.74 -11.93 -6.15
CA LEU A 16 -1.24 -12.73 -7.28
C LEU A 16 -2.61 -13.37 -7.03
N PHE A 17 -3.07 -13.43 -5.77
CA PHE A 17 -4.33 -14.07 -5.43
C PHE A 17 -5.52 -13.16 -5.76
N ARG A 18 -6.56 -13.78 -6.32
CA ARG A 18 -7.84 -13.13 -6.61
C ARG A 18 -8.83 -13.22 -5.46
N ASN A 19 -8.69 -14.25 -4.63
CA ASN A 19 -9.53 -14.52 -3.47
C ASN A 19 -8.64 -14.54 -2.23
N PHE A 20 -9.07 -13.88 -1.16
CA PHE A 20 -8.38 -13.87 0.13
C PHE A 20 -9.42 -14.19 1.21
N GLU A 21 -9.19 -15.25 1.97
CA GLU A 21 -10.07 -15.65 3.08
C GLU A 21 -9.76 -14.79 4.30
N ILE A 22 -10.77 -14.09 4.81
CA ILE A 22 -10.63 -13.17 5.94
C ILE A 22 -11.02 -13.93 7.20
N LYS A 23 -10.03 -14.23 8.04
CA LYS A 23 -10.21 -15.00 9.28
C LYS A 23 -10.35 -14.10 10.49
N GLY A 24 -9.77 -12.90 10.45
CA GLY A 24 -9.80 -11.96 11.57
C GLY A 24 -9.75 -10.48 11.18
N LEU A 25 -9.73 -9.63 12.19
CA LEU A 25 -9.64 -8.17 12.02
C LEU A 25 -8.27 -7.73 11.50
N ALA A 26 -7.20 -8.45 11.87
CA ALA A 26 -5.84 -8.17 11.40
C ALA A 26 -5.70 -8.36 9.88
N ASP A 27 -6.37 -9.35 9.31
CA ASP A 27 -6.39 -9.61 7.87
C ASP A 27 -6.90 -8.42 7.06
N ARG A 28 -7.84 -7.64 7.62
CA ARG A 28 -8.34 -6.42 6.98
C ARG A 28 -7.23 -5.38 6.86
N VAL A 29 -6.43 -5.20 7.91
CA VAL A 29 -5.28 -4.29 7.85
C VAL A 29 -4.23 -4.79 6.85
N LEU A 30 -3.97 -6.10 6.83
CA LEU A 30 -3.06 -6.71 5.86
C LEU A 30 -3.52 -6.50 4.41
N ILE A 31 -4.80 -6.75 4.10
CA ILE A 31 -5.37 -6.53 2.77
C ILE A 31 -5.18 -5.07 2.34
N TYR A 32 -5.48 -4.12 3.24
CA TYR A 32 -5.31 -2.70 2.95
C TYR A 32 -3.85 -2.35 2.62
N LEU A 33 -2.90 -2.85 3.42
CA LEU A 33 -1.47 -2.61 3.19
C LEU A 33 -0.98 -3.26 1.91
N ILE A 34 -1.43 -4.48 1.56
CA ILE A 34 -1.06 -5.15 0.29
C ILE A 34 -1.55 -4.34 -0.92
N LEU A 35 -2.78 -3.79 -0.85
CA LEU A 35 -3.28 -2.89 -1.89
C LEU A 35 -2.44 -1.62 -1.98
N PHE A 36 -2.12 -1.00 -0.84
CA PHE A 36 -1.28 0.19 -0.80
C PHE A 36 0.13 -0.04 -1.36
N ILE A 37 0.77 -1.17 -1.03
CA ILE A 37 2.06 -1.57 -1.59
C ILE A 37 1.99 -1.69 -3.12
N SER A 38 0.91 -2.29 -3.65
CA SER A 38 0.70 -2.42 -5.09
C SER A 38 0.67 -1.04 -5.77
N ASP A 39 -0.07 -0.09 -5.19
CA ASP A 39 -0.19 1.28 -5.72
C ASP A 39 1.13 2.06 -5.59
N CYS A 40 1.88 1.87 -4.50
CA CYS A 40 3.23 2.42 -4.35
C CYS A 40 4.19 1.92 -5.44
N LEU A 41 4.19 0.61 -5.74
CA LEU A 41 5.03 0.04 -6.79
C LEU A 41 4.63 0.54 -8.18
N ASN A 42 3.33 0.65 -8.44
CA ASN A 42 2.82 1.24 -9.68
C ASN A 42 3.33 2.68 -9.84
N ARG A 43 3.24 3.50 -8.79
CA ARG A 43 3.75 4.89 -8.78
C ARG A 43 5.25 4.97 -9.00
N ILE A 44 6.05 4.11 -8.36
CA ILE A 44 7.50 4.03 -8.64
C ILE A 44 7.73 3.69 -10.12
N GLY A 45 6.89 2.83 -10.70
CA GLY A 45 6.95 2.44 -12.10
C GLY A 45 6.63 3.56 -13.10
N LEU A 46 5.87 4.56 -12.68
CA LEU A 46 5.54 5.75 -13.48
C LEU A 46 6.66 6.81 -13.46
N LEU A 47 7.63 6.71 -12.54
CA LEU A 47 8.77 7.62 -12.51
C LEU A 47 9.67 7.39 -13.73
N LYS A 48 10.15 8.49 -14.33
CA LYS A 48 11.04 8.42 -15.49
C LYS A 48 12.34 7.68 -15.12
N PRO A 49 12.86 6.76 -15.95
CA PRO A 49 14.01 5.93 -15.58
C PRO A 49 15.27 6.70 -15.13
N HIS A 50 15.51 7.89 -15.68
CA HIS A 50 16.64 8.75 -15.33
C HIS A 50 16.43 9.53 -14.01
N GLN A 51 15.19 9.63 -13.52
CA GLN A 51 14.83 10.29 -12.26
C GLN A 51 14.50 9.28 -11.16
N ASN A 52 14.39 8.00 -11.51
CA ASN A 52 13.96 6.93 -10.62
C ASN A 52 15.10 6.52 -9.66
N ASN A 53 15.28 7.33 -8.62
CA ASN A 53 16.20 7.10 -7.50
C ASN A 53 15.45 7.07 -6.17
N LYS A 54 16.12 6.57 -5.13
CA LYS A 54 15.56 6.42 -3.78
C LYS A 54 14.94 7.71 -3.22
N ASN A 55 15.61 8.85 -3.39
CA ASN A 55 15.15 10.12 -2.82
C ASN A 55 13.88 10.64 -3.52
N GLU A 56 13.84 10.54 -4.85
CA GLU A 56 12.70 10.99 -5.64
C GLU A 56 11.48 10.12 -5.39
N ALA A 57 11.66 8.80 -5.37
CA ALA A 57 10.60 7.87 -5.00
C ALA A 57 10.12 8.08 -3.56
N SER A 58 11.04 8.40 -2.64
CA SER A 58 10.68 8.72 -1.25
C SER A 58 9.75 9.92 -1.15
N LYS A 59 10.08 11.03 -1.82
CA LYS A 59 9.21 12.20 -1.88
C LYS A 59 7.83 11.84 -2.45
N HIS A 60 7.80 11.15 -3.60
CA HIS A 60 6.55 10.77 -4.25
C HIS A 60 5.66 9.87 -3.39
N LEU A 61 6.23 8.85 -2.74
CA LEU A 61 5.46 7.94 -1.90
C LEU A 61 5.04 8.57 -0.56
N LEU A 62 5.87 9.44 0.03
CA LEU A 62 5.50 10.18 1.23
C LEU A 62 4.35 11.15 0.94
N THR A 63 4.39 11.88 -0.17
CA THR A 63 3.25 12.70 -0.60
C THR A 63 2.00 11.84 -0.79
N TYR A 64 2.10 10.71 -1.50
CA TYR A 64 0.96 9.82 -1.71
C TYR A 64 0.40 9.21 -0.42
N SER A 65 1.26 8.94 0.58
CA SER A 65 0.82 8.43 1.88
C SER A 65 -0.06 9.43 2.66
N LEU A 66 0.11 10.73 2.38
CA LEU A 66 -0.62 11.85 2.97
C LEU A 66 -1.81 12.33 2.12
N ASP A 67 -1.85 11.97 0.84
CA ASP A 67 -2.95 12.35 -0.07
C ASP A 67 -4.31 11.92 0.48
N ASN A 68 -5.37 12.63 0.11
CA ASN A 68 -6.72 12.22 0.46
C ASN A 68 -7.04 10.85 -0.13
N PHE A 69 -7.64 9.99 0.69
CA PHE A 69 -8.04 8.65 0.31
C PHE A 69 -9.43 8.34 0.84
N TYR A 70 -10.08 7.38 0.19
CA TYR A 70 -11.42 6.97 0.57
C TYR A 70 -11.42 6.07 1.80
N LEU A 71 -12.35 6.32 2.71
CA LEU A 71 -12.61 5.46 3.87
C LEU A 71 -13.69 4.41 3.56
N PRO A 72 -13.71 3.27 4.30
CA PRO A 72 -14.84 2.35 4.25
C PRO A 72 -16.19 3.07 4.41
N GLY A 73 -17.14 2.77 3.53
CA GLY A 73 -18.43 3.45 3.44
C GLY A 73 -18.49 4.53 2.36
N GLU A 74 -17.36 5.04 1.88
CA GLU A 74 -17.35 6.04 0.81
C GLU A 74 -17.42 5.37 -0.58
N PRO A 75 -18.09 6.00 -1.57
CA PRO A 75 -18.25 5.41 -2.91
C PRO A 75 -16.94 5.06 -3.62
N GLY A 76 -15.85 5.77 -3.29
CA GLY A 76 -14.53 5.53 -3.87
C GLY A 76 -13.74 4.39 -3.21
N PHE A 77 -14.21 3.81 -2.09
CA PHE A 77 -13.50 2.72 -1.43
C PHE A 77 -13.79 1.36 -2.12
N PRO A 78 -12.78 0.67 -2.66
CA PRO A 78 -12.97 -0.49 -3.54
C PRO A 78 -13.51 -1.75 -2.85
N MET A 79 -13.55 -1.77 -1.51
CA MET A 79 -13.75 -2.95 -0.67
C MET A 79 -14.91 -2.78 0.35
N ASN A 80 -15.92 -1.97 0.05
CA ASN A 80 -17.07 -1.73 0.95
C ASN A 80 -17.84 -2.99 1.38
N GLY A 81 -17.77 -4.09 0.62
CA GLY A 81 -18.40 -5.36 1.01
C GLY A 81 -17.67 -6.12 2.13
N ILE A 82 -16.45 -5.71 2.47
CA ILE A 82 -15.58 -6.39 3.45
C ILE A 82 -15.31 -5.54 4.69
N TYR A 83 -15.32 -4.21 4.53
CA TYR A 83 -15.03 -3.26 5.60
C TYR A 83 -16.32 -2.61 6.08
N ALA A 84 -16.49 -2.55 7.40
CA ALA A 84 -17.56 -1.79 8.00
C ALA A 84 -17.24 -0.28 7.91
N PRO A 85 -18.23 0.58 7.63
CA PRO A 85 -18.06 2.02 7.72
C PRO A 85 -17.81 2.45 9.18
N PRO A 86 -17.11 3.57 9.42
CA PRO A 86 -16.99 4.14 10.75
C PRO A 86 -18.37 4.51 11.29
N LYS A 87 -18.58 4.33 12.61
CA LYS A 87 -19.88 4.54 13.25
C LYS A 87 -20.27 6.01 13.32
N ASP A 88 -19.31 6.86 13.60
CA ASP A 88 -19.47 8.29 13.72
C ASP A 88 -18.25 9.04 13.20
N LYS A 89 -18.29 10.37 13.30
CA LYS A 89 -17.21 11.26 12.83
C LYS A 89 -15.92 11.05 13.63
N ILE A 90 -16.01 10.70 14.91
CA ILE A 90 -14.84 10.50 15.77
C ILE A 90 -14.09 9.23 15.34
N ASP A 91 -14.82 8.14 15.12
CA ASP A 91 -14.26 6.89 14.59
C ASP A 91 -13.68 7.09 13.19
N ALA A 92 -14.32 7.91 12.35
CA ALA A 92 -13.82 8.23 11.01
C ALA A 92 -12.49 9.00 11.06
N ASP A 93 -12.38 10.01 11.94
CA ASP A 93 -11.15 10.78 12.12
C ASP A 93 -10.02 9.92 12.69
N LEU A 94 -10.33 9.06 13.67
CA LEU A 94 -9.38 8.11 14.25
C LEU A 94 -8.89 7.10 13.21
N LEU A 95 -9.80 6.54 12.41
CA LEU A 95 -9.46 5.62 11.32
C LEU A 95 -8.57 6.30 10.27
N LYS A 96 -8.90 7.55 9.90
CA LYS A 96 -8.09 8.31 8.95
C LYS A 96 -6.67 8.54 9.47
N GLN A 97 -6.52 8.92 10.74
CA GLN A 97 -5.22 9.10 11.37
C GLN A 97 -4.41 7.79 11.40
N TYR A 98 -5.04 6.69 11.81
CA TYR A 98 -4.42 5.36 11.83
C TYR A 98 -3.95 4.93 10.44
N LEU A 99 -4.83 5.02 9.43
CA LEU A 99 -4.51 4.66 8.05
C LEU A 99 -3.38 5.54 7.47
N THR A 100 -3.35 6.83 7.83
CA THR A 100 -2.28 7.75 7.41
C THR A 100 -0.93 7.32 8.00
N GLN A 101 -0.89 6.98 9.29
CA GLN A 101 0.32 6.55 9.98
C GLN A 101 0.89 5.26 9.36
N ILE A 102 0.04 4.24 9.16
CA ILE A 102 0.52 2.97 8.58
C ILE A 102 0.95 3.13 7.12
N ARG A 103 0.34 4.04 6.35
CA ARG A 103 0.77 4.35 4.97
C ARG A 103 2.15 4.97 4.93
N GLN A 104 2.44 5.93 5.82
CA GLN A 104 3.74 6.57 5.91
C GLN A 104 4.83 5.55 6.26
N GLU A 105 4.61 4.78 7.32
CA GLU A 105 5.53 3.72 7.75
C GLU A 105 5.75 2.68 6.64
N CYS A 106 4.67 2.23 5.99
CA CYS A 106 4.75 1.28 4.89
C CYS A 106 5.53 1.85 3.70
N ALA A 107 5.31 3.12 3.33
CA ALA A 107 6.02 3.76 2.22
C ALA A 107 7.53 3.81 2.50
N ILE A 108 7.93 4.29 3.69
CA ILE A 108 9.34 4.41 4.10
C ILE A 108 10.04 3.05 4.03
N ARG A 109 9.43 2.02 4.64
CA ARG A 109 10.02 0.67 4.67
C ARG A 109 10.04 0.00 3.29
N LEU A 110 9.02 0.24 2.47
CA LEU A 110 8.98 -0.26 1.09
C LEU A 110 10.12 0.32 0.25
N ILE A 111 10.40 1.62 0.37
CA ILE A 111 11.49 2.29 -0.36
C ILE A 111 12.83 1.64 -0.02
N GLU A 112 13.09 1.38 1.27
CA GLU A 112 14.30 0.67 1.68
C GLU A 112 14.40 -0.70 1.01
N LYS A 113 13.30 -1.48 0.95
CA LYS A 113 13.30 -2.80 0.30
C LYS A 113 13.43 -2.74 -1.23
N VAL A 114 12.85 -1.73 -1.89
CA VAL A 114 12.86 -1.58 -3.36
C VAL A 114 14.22 -1.09 -3.86
N TYR A 115 14.85 -0.15 -3.15
CA TYR A 115 16.12 0.46 -3.56
C TYR A 115 17.34 -0.14 -2.84
N ASN A 116 17.19 -1.26 -2.15
CA ASN A 116 18.32 -2.03 -1.62
C ASN A 116 19.05 -2.78 -2.76
N THR A 117 19.67 -2.00 -3.65
CA THR A 117 20.42 -2.46 -4.81
C THR A 117 21.75 -1.72 -4.86
N PRO A 118 22.85 -2.36 -5.30
CA PRO A 118 24.16 -1.70 -5.37
C PRO A 118 24.20 -0.50 -6.33
N ASP A 119 23.32 -0.45 -7.32
CA ASP A 119 23.25 0.59 -8.35
C ASP A 119 22.27 1.73 -8.02
N GLY A 120 21.58 1.66 -6.87
CA GLY A 120 20.62 2.67 -6.43
C GLY A 120 19.35 2.73 -7.27
N LYS A 121 19.11 1.74 -8.14
CA LYS A 121 17.91 1.62 -8.99
C LYS A 121 16.86 0.72 -8.35
N PRO A 122 15.57 0.86 -8.70
CA PRO A 122 14.54 0.01 -8.12
C PRO A 122 14.73 -1.46 -8.52
N SER A 123 14.61 -2.34 -7.54
CA SER A 123 14.81 -3.78 -7.71
C SER A 123 13.79 -4.39 -8.67
N LYS A 124 14.27 -5.07 -9.71
CA LYS A 124 13.42 -5.80 -10.67
C LYS A 124 12.50 -6.83 -10.00
N TRP A 125 12.90 -7.37 -8.85
CA TRP A 125 12.15 -8.37 -8.06
C TRP A 125 10.97 -7.78 -7.29
N TRP A 126 10.90 -6.45 -7.19
CA TRP A 126 9.74 -5.73 -6.70
C TRP A 126 8.96 -5.12 -7.87
N MET A 127 9.66 -4.51 -8.83
CA MET A 127 9.04 -3.84 -9.98
C MET A 127 8.30 -4.78 -10.94
N CYS A 128 8.58 -6.09 -10.93
CA CYS A 128 7.80 -7.06 -11.71
C CYS A 128 6.33 -7.16 -11.26
N PHE A 129 6.01 -6.72 -10.03
CA PHE A 129 4.65 -6.70 -9.48
C PHE A 129 3.90 -5.38 -9.71
N GLN A 130 4.55 -4.34 -10.26
CA GLN A 130 3.98 -2.98 -10.37
C GLN A 130 2.64 -2.89 -11.14
N LYS A 131 2.38 -3.83 -12.07
CA LYS A 131 1.14 -3.88 -12.88
C LYS A 131 0.13 -4.90 -12.34
N ARG A 132 0.45 -5.59 -11.24
CA ARG A 132 -0.43 -6.61 -10.65
C ARG A 132 -1.39 -5.93 -9.67
N LYS A 133 -2.65 -6.34 -9.72
CA LYS A 133 -3.71 -5.85 -8.85
C LYS A 133 -4.19 -6.98 -7.95
N PHE A 134 -3.89 -6.88 -6.66
CA PHE A 134 -4.41 -7.81 -5.67
C PHE A 134 -5.94 -7.77 -5.67
N MET A 135 -6.60 -8.94 -5.73
CA MET A 135 -8.07 -9.07 -5.87
C MET A 135 -8.69 -8.31 -7.07
N GLY A 136 -7.88 -7.87 -8.04
CA GLY A 136 -8.35 -6.99 -9.13
C GLY A 136 -8.78 -5.59 -8.67
N LYS A 137 -8.40 -5.17 -7.45
CA LYS A 137 -8.76 -3.89 -6.83
C LYS A 137 -7.55 -2.95 -6.74
N SER A 138 -7.83 -1.68 -6.50
CA SER A 138 -6.88 -0.55 -6.45
C SER A 138 -7.41 0.49 -5.47
N LEU A 139 -6.55 1.12 -4.66
CA LEU A 139 -6.95 2.22 -3.77
C LEU A 139 -6.89 3.58 -4.49
N SER A 140 -6.16 3.66 -5.60
CA SER A 140 -6.20 4.79 -6.56
C SER A 140 -7.24 4.62 -7.65
#